data_AF-A0A8G1TZH4-F1
#
_entry.id   AF-A0A8G1TZH4-F1
#
_cell.length_a   1.000
_cell.length_b   1.000
_cell.length_c   1.000
_cell.angle_alpha   90.00
_cell.angle_beta   90.00
_cell.angle_gamma   90.00
#
_symmetry.space_group_name_H-M   'P 1'
#
loop_
_entity.id
_entity.type
_entity.pdbx_description
1 polymer ?
#
loop_
_entity_poly.entity_id
_entity_poly.type
_entity_poly.pdbx_seq_one_letter_code
_entity_poly.pdbx_strand_id
1 'polypeptide(L)'
;MNPTSPDSQNLQREHAALLAAYGQAQAHCSRLLAAQAARILYLESEAMRLRAAVIVRDTALAWAREDRKTLETSIPGLPKRVALARSVAQLMERVQTLMRERLAWQGRSGAAARELETLAEPPAWRPAPSAVVLREKAVLCVGEDAVALALTRKVVELAGGRYLGHDGGADADGDTLEASLVAADLVICQTGCVSHGAYWRVKDHCTRTGKQCVLVDKPEALQALRLERAPLKTDA
;
A
#
# COMPACT_ATOMS: atom_id res chain seq x y z
N MET A 1 56.06 91.06 33.26
CA MET A 1 54.97 90.07 33.09
C MET A 1 54.10 90.57 31.94
N ASN A 2 54.24 90.00 30.74
CA ASN A 2 53.48 90.44 29.57
C ASN A 2 52.03 89.93 29.67
N PRO A 3 51.01 90.79 29.54
CA PRO A 3 49.63 90.33 29.49
C PRO A 3 49.43 89.57 28.18
N THR A 4 49.15 88.27 28.26
CA THR A 4 48.75 87.48 27.10
C THR A 4 47.44 88.02 26.55
N SER A 5 47.42 88.35 25.26
CA SER A 5 46.21 88.83 24.57
C SER A 5 45.05 87.82 24.74
N PRO A 6 43.81 88.27 24.97
CA PRO A 6 42.65 87.39 25.15
C PRO A 6 42.49 86.36 24.02
N ASP A 7 42.86 86.70 22.78
CA ASP A 7 42.82 85.79 21.63
C ASP A 7 43.81 84.62 21.78
N SER A 8 45.00 84.88 22.30
CA SER A 8 46.01 83.84 22.56
C SER A 8 45.55 82.89 23.67
N GLN A 9 44.82 83.40 24.67
CA GLN A 9 44.26 82.56 25.73
C GLN A 9 43.10 81.71 25.21
N ASN A 10 42.26 82.25 24.32
CA ASN A 10 41.17 81.50 23.72
C ASN A 10 41.69 80.36 22.85
N LEU A 11 42.67 80.62 21.97
CA LEU A 11 43.30 79.61 21.14
C LEU A 11 43.93 78.47 21.95
N GLN A 12 44.56 78.80 23.09
CA GLN A 12 45.11 77.78 24.00
C GLN A 12 44.02 76.90 24.61
N ARG A 13 42.85 77.47 24.98
CA ARG A 13 41.72 76.70 25.50
C ARG A 13 41.11 75.79 24.44
N GLU A 14 40.91 76.30 23.22
CA GLU A 14 40.39 75.51 22.10
C GLU A 14 41.34 74.38 21.71
N HIS A 15 42.66 74.65 21.68
CA HIS A 15 43.67 73.62 21.43
C HIS A 15 43.67 72.54 22.52
N ALA A 16 43.57 72.93 23.79
CA ALA A 16 43.47 71.98 24.89
C ALA A 16 42.18 71.14 24.81
N ALA A 17 41.05 71.75 24.46
CA ALA A 17 39.79 71.04 24.25
C ALA A 17 39.87 70.04 23.08
N LEU A 18 40.52 70.44 21.98
CA LEU A 18 40.74 69.57 20.83
C LEU A 18 41.65 68.39 21.17
N LEU A 19 42.76 68.64 21.88
CA LEU A 19 43.66 67.56 22.34
C LEU A 19 42.95 66.59 23.28
N ALA A 20 42.11 67.09 24.18
CA ALA A 20 41.31 66.25 25.07
C ALA A 20 40.31 65.39 24.29
N ALA A 21 39.58 65.98 23.33
CA ALA A 21 38.64 65.26 22.47
C ALA A 21 39.34 64.21 21.61
N TYR A 22 40.50 64.55 21.03
CA TYR A 22 41.31 63.61 20.26
C TYR A 22 41.81 62.45 21.13
N GLY A 23 42.32 62.73 22.33
CA GLY A 23 42.74 61.70 23.28
C GLY A 23 41.61 60.77 23.70
N GLN A 24 40.40 61.31 23.91
CA GLN A 24 39.19 60.52 24.19
C GLN A 24 38.82 59.61 23.02
N ALA A 25 38.82 60.14 21.79
CA ALA A 25 38.53 59.38 20.59
C ALA A 25 39.58 58.28 20.37
N GLN A 26 40.87 58.60 20.49
CA GLN A 26 41.96 57.64 20.39
C GLN A 26 41.82 56.52 21.42
N ALA A 27 41.58 56.87 22.69
CA ALA A 27 41.39 55.87 23.75
C ALA A 27 40.16 54.99 23.49
N HIS A 28 39.07 55.54 22.96
CA HIS A 28 37.90 54.77 22.56
C HIS A 28 38.23 53.79 21.43
N CYS A 29 38.87 54.26 20.35
CA CYS A 29 39.29 53.41 19.24
C CYS A 29 40.26 52.30 19.68
N SER A 30 41.26 52.63 20.51
CA SER A 30 42.20 51.64 21.05
C SER A 30 41.50 50.57 21.87
N ARG A 31 40.52 50.93 22.71
CA ARG A 31 39.72 49.95 23.46
C ARG A 31 38.90 49.05 22.54
N LEU A 32 38.27 49.61 21.50
CA LEU A 32 37.48 48.84 20.55
C LEU A 32 38.37 47.85 19.78
N LEU A 33 39.52 48.30 19.28
CA LEU A 33 40.48 47.45 18.57
C LEU A 33 41.01 46.33 19.47
N ALA A 34 41.34 46.62 20.72
CA ALA A 34 41.79 45.61 21.67
C ALA A 34 40.70 44.56 21.96
N ALA A 35 39.46 45.00 22.14
CA ALA A 35 38.33 44.10 22.34
C ALA A 35 38.05 43.23 21.11
N GLN A 36 38.12 43.81 19.90
CA GLN A 36 37.98 43.08 18.64
C GLN A 36 39.09 42.06 18.44
N ALA A 37 40.35 42.43 18.68
CA ALA A 37 41.50 41.52 18.59
C ALA A 37 41.35 40.33 19.54
N ALA A 38 40.94 40.58 20.79
CA ALA A 38 40.66 39.51 21.75
C ALA A 38 39.53 38.59 21.28
N ARG A 39 38.48 39.14 20.65
CA ARG A 39 37.37 38.35 20.10
C ARG A 39 37.80 37.51 18.90
N ILE A 40 38.65 38.04 18.02
CA ILE A 40 39.21 37.29 16.88
C ILE A 40 40.01 36.10 17.39
N LEU A 41 40.96 36.31 18.32
CA LEU A 41 41.77 35.24 18.88
C LEU A 41 40.91 34.15 19.55
N TYR A 42 39.88 34.56 20.28
CA TYR A 42 38.92 33.62 20.86
C TYR A 42 38.23 32.77 19.79
N LEU A 43 37.65 33.39 18.76
CA LEU A 43 36.94 32.70 17.68
C LEU A 43 37.86 31.81 16.85
N GLU A 44 39.10 32.23 16.61
CA GLU A 44 40.12 31.42 15.95
C GLU A 44 40.46 30.17 16.76
N SER A 45 40.62 30.30 18.08
CA SER A 45 40.85 29.15 18.97
C SER A 45 39.66 28.19 18.99
N GLU A 46 38.44 28.72 18.96
CA GLU A 46 37.23 27.93 18.95
C GLU A 46 37.05 27.19 17.62
N ALA A 47 37.30 27.88 16.50
CA ALA A 47 37.29 27.28 15.17
C ALA A 47 38.33 26.16 15.04
N MET A 48 39.54 26.35 15.56
CA MET A 48 40.57 25.31 15.59
C MET A 48 40.13 24.09 16.41
N ARG A 49 39.56 24.32 17.60
CA ARG A 49 39.05 23.25 18.47
C ARG A 49 37.91 22.46 17.81
N LEU A 50 36.94 23.16 17.22
CA LEU A 50 35.82 22.52 16.53
C LEU A 50 36.29 21.73 15.30
N ARG A 51 37.24 22.28 14.53
CA ARG A 51 37.84 21.58 13.40
C ARG A 51 38.55 20.29 13.84
N ALA A 52 39.32 20.35 14.93
CA ALA A 52 39.95 19.17 15.50
C ALA A 52 38.93 18.11 15.95
N ALA A 53 37.83 18.52 16.61
CA ALA A 53 36.76 17.62 17.04
C ALA A 53 36.08 16.91 15.84
N VAL A 54 35.83 17.64 14.75
CA VAL A 54 35.30 17.07 13.52
C VAL A 54 36.28 16.06 12.92
N ILE A 55 37.57 16.41 12.82
CA ILE A 55 38.60 15.50 12.30
C ILE A 55 38.63 14.20 13.11
N VAL A 56 38.64 14.28 14.45
CA VAL A 56 38.65 13.09 15.31
C VAL A 56 37.41 12.21 15.11
N ARG A 57 36.23 12.83 15.02
CA ARG A 57 34.98 12.08 14.79
C ARG A 57 34.98 11.41 13.43
N ASP A 58 35.38 12.14 12.38
CA ASP A 58 35.31 11.67 11.01
C ASP A 58 36.37 10.59 10.76
N THR A 59 37.55 10.68 11.38
CA THR A 59 38.55 9.61 11.35
C THR A 59 38.04 8.37 12.09
N ALA A 60 37.49 8.51 13.30
CA ALA A 60 36.91 7.37 14.03
C ALA A 60 35.78 6.69 13.22
N LEU A 61 34.93 7.48 12.56
CA LEU A 61 33.88 6.96 11.69
C LEU A 61 34.44 6.24 10.46
N ALA A 62 35.51 6.77 9.85
CA ALA A 62 36.17 6.13 8.72
C ALA A 62 36.75 4.77 9.11
N TRP A 63 37.41 4.67 10.27
CA TRP A 63 37.96 3.42 10.80
C TRP A 63 36.84 2.40 11.10
N ALA A 64 35.78 2.82 11.80
CA ALA A 64 34.65 1.95 12.08
C ALA A 64 33.95 1.42 10.81
N ARG A 65 33.93 2.23 9.74
CA ARG A 65 33.39 1.80 8.43
C ARG A 65 34.26 0.74 7.78
N GLU A 66 35.58 0.88 7.85
CA GLU A 66 36.52 -0.09 7.29
C GLU A 66 36.51 -1.40 8.08
N ASP A 67 36.49 -1.32 9.41
CA ASP A 67 36.37 -2.51 10.28
C ASP A 67 35.08 -3.28 9.98
N ARG A 68 33.96 -2.55 9.86
CA ARG A 68 32.67 -3.16 9.47
C ARG A 68 32.75 -3.81 8.10
N LYS A 69 33.34 -3.16 7.11
CA LYS A 69 33.49 -3.73 5.77
C LYS A 69 34.35 -4.99 5.80
N THR A 70 35.45 -4.96 6.56
CA THR A 70 36.33 -6.12 6.77
C THR A 70 35.55 -7.29 7.38
N LEU A 71 34.75 -7.05 8.42
CA LEU A 71 33.88 -8.06 9.03
C LEU A 71 32.79 -8.57 8.06
N GLU A 72 32.18 -7.68 7.28
CA GLU A 72 31.18 -8.08 6.28
C GLU A 72 31.81 -8.98 5.19
N THR A 73 33.05 -8.70 4.78
CA THR A 73 33.78 -9.54 3.83
C THR A 73 34.26 -10.86 4.42
N SER A 74 34.58 -10.91 5.72
CA SER A 74 35.02 -12.14 6.39
C SER A 74 33.88 -13.12 6.64
N ILE A 75 32.63 -12.64 6.65
CA ILE A 75 31.43 -13.46 6.85
C ILE A 75 30.75 -13.76 5.50
N PRO A 76 31.03 -14.92 4.87
CA PRO A 76 30.43 -15.27 3.58
C PRO A 76 28.90 -15.36 3.66
N GLY A 77 28.23 -14.81 2.64
CA GLY A 77 26.77 -14.86 2.50
C GLY A 77 25.99 -13.93 3.43
N LEU A 78 26.65 -13.13 4.28
CA LEU A 78 25.99 -12.22 5.22
C LEU A 78 25.01 -11.24 4.53
N PRO A 79 25.35 -10.56 3.42
CA PRO A 79 24.43 -9.64 2.76
C PRO A 79 23.13 -10.31 2.30
N LYS A 80 23.23 -11.54 1.78
CA LYS A 80 22.07 -12.33 1.35
C LYS A 80 21.20 -12.73 2.53
N ARG A 81 21.80 -13.16 3.64
CA ARG A 81 21.06 -13.50 4.87
C ARG A 81 20.33 -12.30 5.47
N VAL A 82 20.98 -11.13 5.49
CA VAL A 82 20.35 -9.88 5.97
C VAL A 82 19.21 -9.45 5.06
N ALA A 83 19.40 -9.48 3.74
CA ALA A 83 18.34 -9.17 2.78
C ALA A 83 17.13 -10.11 2.93
N LEU A 84 17.39 -11.42 3.05
CA LEU A 84 16.35 -12.41 3.27
C LEU A 84 15.60 -12.16 4.58
N ALA A 85 16.30 -11.88 5.68
CA ALA A 85 15.67 -11.57 6.96
C ALA A 85 14.74 -10.34 6.87
N ARG A 86 15.14 -9.30 6.13
CA ARG A 86 14.28 -8.13 5.88
C ARG A 86 13.05 -8.49 5.06
N SER A 87 13.21 -9.26 3.98
CA SER A 87 12.09 -9.72 3.16
C SER A 87 11.12 -10.59 3.95
N VAL A 88 11.62 -11.49 4.80
CA VAL A 88 10.79 -12.31 5.69
C VAL A 88 10.01 -11.43 6.66
N ALA A 89 10.65 -10.46 7.31
CA ALA A 89 9.96 -9.52 8.20
C ALA A 89 8.85 -8.74 7.48
N GLN A 90 9.13 -8.24 6.27
CA GLN A 90 8.16 -7.52 5.45
C GLN A 90 6.97 -8.42 5.04
N LEU A 91 7.24 -9.66 4.63
CA LEU A 91 6.20 -10.62 4.27
C LEU A 91 5.34 -10.98 5.49
N MET A 92 5.95 -11.16 6.66
CA MET A 92 5.22 -11.41 7.90
C MET A 92 4.28 -10.26 8.24
N GLU A 93 4.75 -9.01 8.13
CA GLU A 93 3.90 -7.83 8.35
C GLU A 93 2.76 -7.75 7.33
N ARG A 94 3.03 -8.08 6.06
CA ARG A 94 2.00 -8.09 5.00
C ARG A 94 0.95 -9.16 5.28
N VAL A 95 1.38 -10.36 5.66
CA VAL A 95 0.47 -11.47 6.02
C VAL A 95 -0.39 -11.08 7.21
N GLN A 96 0.19 -10.51 8.27
CA GLN A 96 -0.56 -10.04 9.44
C GLN A 96 -1.59 -8.96 9.07
N THR A 97 -1.23 -8.06 8.16
CA THR A 97 -2.14 -7.01 7.67
C THR A 97 -3.30 -7.60 6.89
N LEU A 98 -3.02 -8.49 5.94
CA LEU A 98 -4.06 -9.19 5.16
C LEU A 98 -4.94 -10.07 6.05
N MET A 99 -4.39 -10.73 7.07
CA MET A 99 -5.16 -11.49 8.05
C MET A 99 -6.12 -10.59 8.84
N ARG A 100 -5.66 -9.41 9.26
CA ARG A 100 -6.52 -8.42 9.94
C ARG A 100 -7.63 -7.90 9.03
N GLU A 101 -7.29 -7.57 7.78
CA GLU A 101 -8.28 -7.15 6.78
C GLU A 101 -9.32 -8.25 6.53
N ARG A 102 -8.88 -9.50 6.31
CA ARG A 102 -9.77 -10.65 6.13
C ARG A 102 -10.73 -10.83 7.31
N LEU A 103 -10.21 -10.76 8.53
CA LEU A 103 -11.04 -10.89 9.74
C LEU A 103 -12.07 -9.75 9.82
N ALA A 104 -11.68 -8.52 9.48
CA ALA A 104 -12.60 -7.38 9.43
C ALA A 104 -13.71 -7.58 8.38
N TRP A 105 -13.38 -8.07 7.19
CA TRP A 105 -14.36 -8.40 6.15
C TRP A 105 -15.29 -9.57 6.53
N GLN A 106 -14.76 -10.59 7.21
CA GLN A 106 -15.54 -11.71 7.74
C GLN A 106 -16.50 -11.26 8.83
N GLY A 107 -16.06 -10.42 9.77
CA GLY A 107 -16.90 -9.85 10.81
C GLY A 107 -18.04 -9.00 10.23
N ARG A 108 -17.77 -8.19 9.20
CA ARG A 108 -18.81 -7.41 8.48
C ARG A 108 -19.79 -8.31 7.73
N SER A 109 -19.30 -9.37 7.09
CA SER A 109 -20.16 -10.35 6.41
C SER A 109 -21.03 -11.13 7.41
N GLY A 110 -20.48 -11.51 8.57
CA GLY A 110 -21.21 -12.20 9.63
C GLY A 110 -22.20 -11.29 10.36
N ALA A 111 -21.88 -10.01 10.54
CA ALA A 111 -22.81 -9.00 11.06
C ALA A 111 -23.95 -8.73 10.07
N ALA A 112 -23.65 -8.57 8.77
CA ALA A 112 -24.67 -8.44 7.74
C ALA A 112 -25.54 -9.71 7.61
N ALA A 113 -24.94 -10.90 7.70
CA ALA A 113 -25.67 -12.17 7.74
C ALA A 113 -26.58 -12.25 8.98
N ARG A 114 -26.07 -11.89 10.16
CA ARG A 114 -26.87 -11.83 11.39
C ARG A 114 -27.96 -10.76 11.34
N GLU A 115 -27.71 -9.61 10.75
CA GLU A 115 -28.70 -8.54 10.58
C GLU A 115 -29.80 -8.98 9.61
N LEU A 116 -29.44 -9.68 8.52
CA LEU A 116 -30.40 -10.38 7.67
C LEU A 116 -31.15 -11.50 8.41
N GLU A 117 -30.50 -12.23 9.31
CA GLU A 117 -31.10 -13.32 10.10
C GLU A 117 -31.99 -12.79 11.24
N THR A 118 -31.71 -11.58 11.76
CA THR A 118 -32.53 -10.90 12.78
C THR A 118 -33.72 -10.16 12.14
N LEU A 119 -33.57 -9.70 10.89
CA LEU A 119 -34.68 -9.21 10.06
C LEU A 119 -35.47 -10.36 9.39
N ALA A 120 -34.92 -11.57 9.37
CA ALA A 120 -35.60 -12.80 8.98
C ALA A 120 -36.14 -13.51 10.23
N GLU A 121 -37.13 -12.90 10.87
CA GLU A 121 -38.19 -13.70 11.49
C GLU A 121 -38.71 -14.68 10.43
N PRO A 122 -38.82 -15.99 10.70
CA PRO A 122 -39.04 -16.98 9.65
C PRO A 122 -40.31 -16.62 8.89
N PRO A 123 -40.24 -16.28 7.58
CA PRO A 123 -41.46 -16.15 6.83
C PRO A 123 -42.11 -17.53 6.88
N ALA A 124 -43.36 -17.59 7.32
CA ALA A 124 -44.19 -18.76 7.15
C ALA A 124 -44.07 -19.20 5.69
N TRP A 125 -43.32 -20.28 5.45
CA TRP A 125 -42.96 -20.75 4.13
C TRP A 125 -44.25 -21.20 3.44
N ARG A 126 -44.86 -20.32 2.65
CA ARG A 126 -45.66 -20.75 1.50
C ARG A 126 -44.69 -20.96 0.35
N PRO A 127 -44.56 -22.18 -0.19
CA PRO A 127 -43.79 -22.37 -1.41
C PRO A 127 -44.59 -21.70 -2.52
N ALA A 128 -44.21 -20.50 -2.92
CA ALA A 128 -44.47 -20.05 -4.27
C ALA A 128 -43.31 -20.60 -5.12
N PRO A 129 -43.51 -21.65 -5.92
CA PRO A 129 -42.49 -22.06 -6.86
C PRO A 129 -42.47 -21.00 -7.95
N SER A 130 -41.65 -19.95 -7.82
CA SER A 130 -41.09 -19.36 -9.03
C SER A 130 -40.02 -20.33 -9.49
N ALA A 131 -40.46 -21.44 -10.10
CA ALA A 131 -39.56 -22.32 -10.82
C ALA A 131 -38.86 -21.45 -11.86
N VAL A 132 -37.60 -21.14 -11.61
CA VAL A 132 -36.70 -20.70 -12.67
C VAL A 132 -36.63 -21.91 -13.59
N VAL A 133 -37.44 -21.92 -14.65
CA VAL A 133 -37.40 -22.99 -15.64
C VAL A 133 -36.24 -22.66 -16.57
N LEU A 134 -35.11 -23.33 -16.36
CA LEU A 134 -34.08 -23.47 -17.37
C LEU A 134 -34.71 -24.35 -18.44
N ARG A 135 -35.30 -23.74 -19.47
CA ARG A 135 -36.00 -24.44 -20.57
C ARG A 135 -34.98 -25.22 -21.41
N GLU A 136 -34.48 -26.35 -20.89
CA GLU A 136 -33.42 -27.19 -21.50
C GLU A 136 -32.06 -26.50 -21.72
N LYS A 137 -31.87 -25.28 -21.19
CA LYS A 137 -30.62 -24.54 -21.34
C LYS A 137 -29.44 -25.25 -20.67
N ALA A 138 -28.29 -25.26 -21.34
CA ALA A 138 -27.07 -25.87 -20.82
C ALA A 138 -26.28 -24.87 -19.95
N VAL A 139 -26.02 -25.24 -18.69
CA VAL A 139 -25.25 -24.43 -17.72
C VAL A 139 -23.91 -25.11 -17.45
N LEU A 140 -22.82 -24.43 -17.83
CA LEU A 140 -21.46 -24.87 -17.53
C LEU A 140 -21.00 -24.26 -16.21
N CYS A 141 -20.60 -25.11 -15.27
CA CYS A 141 -19.97 -24.69 -14.02
C CYS A 141 -18.50 -25.10 -14.02
N VAL A 142 -17.63 -24.10 -13.88
CA VAL A 142 -16.17 -24.28 -13.79
C VAL A 142 -15.75 -24.08 -12.34
N GLY A 143 -15.27 -25.15 -11.70
CA GLY A 143 -15.01 -25.16 -10.27
C GLY A 143 -14.12 -26.31 -9.77
N GLU A 144 -13.28 -26.11 -8.76
CA GLU A 144 -12.51 -27.18 -8.10
C GLU A 144 -13.24 -27.74 -6.85
N ASP A 145 -14.25 -27.03 -6.35
CA ASP A 145 -15.05 -27.46 -5.19
C ASP A 145 -16.13 -28.46 -5.60
N ALA A 146 -15.86 -29.75 -5.37
CA ALA A 146 -16.77 -30.85 -5.66
C ALA A 146 -18.15 -30.71 -4.97
N VAL A 147 -18.20 -30.11 -3.76
CA VAL A 147 -19.45 -29.94 -3.01
C VAL A 147 -20.29 -28.83 -3.63
N ALA A 148 -19.65 -27.71 -4.02
CA ALA A 148 -20.32 -26.61 -4.70
C ALA A 148 -20.82 -27.01 -6.10
N LEU A 149 -20.05 -27.80 -6.84
CA LEU A 149 -20.46 -28.34 -8.14
C LEU A 149 -21.66 -29.29 -8.01
N ALA A 150 -21.67 -30.17 -7.01
CA ALA A 150 -22.78 -31.10 -6.77
C ALA A 150 -24.09 -30.38 -6.41
N LEU A 151 -24.01 -29.32 -5.59
CA LEU A 151 -25.16 -28.49 -5.25
C LEU A 151 -25.69 -27.73 -6.48
N THR A 152 -24.80 -27.14 -7.27
CA THR A 152 -25.17 -26.39 -8.47
C THR A 152 -25.81 -27.29 -9.52
N ARG A 153 -25.27 -28.50 -9.71
CA ARG A 153 -25.87 -29.53 -10.59
C ARG A 153 -27.30 -29.82 -10.20
N LYS A 154 -27.55 -30.10 -8.92
CA LYS A 154 -28.90 -30.42 -8.42
C LYS A 154 -29.88 -29.27 -8.67
N VAL A 155 -29.45 -28.03 -8.48
CA VAL A 155 -30.28 -26.84 -8.73
C VAL A 155 -30.58 -26.68 -10.23
N VAL A 156 -29.58 -26.87 -11.10
CA VAL A 156 -29.75 -26.76 -12.56
C VAL A 156 -30.69 -27.84 -13.10
N GLU A 157 -30.52 -29.09 -12.67
CA GLU A 157 -31.37 -30.21 -13.10
C GLU A 157 -32.81 -30.06 -12.57
N LEU A 158 -32.99 -29.63 -11.32
CA LEU A 158 -34.33 -29.35 -10.75
C LEU A 158 -35.05 -28.19 -11.46
N ALA A 159 -34.28 -27.26 -12.02
CA ALA A 159 -34.77 -26.17 -12.84
C ALA A 159 -35.05 -26.58 -14.31
N GLY A 160 -34.78 -27.83 -14.69
CA GLY A 160 -35.00 -28.35 -16.06
C GLY A 160 -33.85 -28.09 -17.03
N GLY A 161 -32.71 -27.60 -16.55
CA GLY A 161 -31.52 -27.31 -17.35
C GLY A 161 -30.57 -28.50 -17.44
N ARG A 162 -29.67 -28.45 -18.43
CA ARG A 162 -28.60 -29.45 -18.59
C ARG A 162 -27.33 -28.96 -17.91
N TYR A 163 -26.85 -29.69 -16.92
CA TYR A 163 -25.61 -29.34 -16.22
C TYR A 163 -24.37 -29.88 -16.95
N LEU A 164 -23.35 -29.03 -17.09
CA LEU A 164 -22.01 -29.39 -17.53
C LEU A 164 -21.03 -28.96 -16.41
N GLY A 165 -20.22 -29.89 -15.91
CA GLY A 165 -19.23 -29.60 -14.87
C GLY A 165 -17.83 -29.75 -15.42
N HIS A 166 -16.97 -28.78 -15.14
CA HIS A 166 -15.54 -28.88 -15.41
C HIS A 166 -14.76 -28.53 -14.14
N ASP A 167 -14.06 -29.54 -13.62
CA ASP A 167 -13.02 -29.34 -12.63
C ASP A 167 -11.82 -28.73 -13.35
N GLY A 168 -11.39 -27.54 -12.96
CA GLY A 168 -10.30 -26.82 -13.65
C GLY A 168 -8.92 -27.46 -13.51
N GLY A 169 -8.82 -28.79 -13.35
CA GLY A 169 -7.60 -29.55 -13.14
C GLY A 169 -6.59 -29.37 -14.28
N ALA A 170 -5.30 -29.34 -13.93
CA ALA A 170 -4.20 -28.98 -14.82
C ALA A 170 -4.00 -29.92 -16.03
N ASP A 171 -4.61 -31.12 -16.02
CA ASP A 171 -4.49 -32.13 -17.08
C ASP A 171 -5.78 -32.32 -17.90
N ALA A 172 -6.79 -31.46 -17.71
CA ALA A 172 -8.02 -31.53 -18.49
C ALA A 172 -7.87 -30.81 -19.84
N ASP A 173 -7.89 -31.59 -20.93
CA ASP A 173 -7.79 -31.16 -22.33
C ASP A 173 -8.57 -29.86 -22.58
N GLY A 174 -7.85 -28.77 -22.90
CA GLY A 174 -8.45 -27.46 -23.19
C GLY A 174 -9.53 -27.52 -24.28
N ASP A 175 -9.45 -28.49 -25.18
CA ASP A 175 -10.43 -28.75 -26.23
C ASP A 175 -11.77 -29.24 -25.67
N THR A 176 -11.78 -30.00 -24.57
CA THR A 176 -13.01 -30.45 -23.89
C THR A 176 -13.71 -29.30 -23.17
N LEU A 177 -12.94 -28.35 -22.63
CA LEU A 177 -13.46 -27.12 -22.05
C LEU A 177 -14.06 -26.20 -23.11
N GLU A 178 -13.39 -26.02 -24.25
CA GLU A 178 -13.93 -25.23 -25.37
C GLU A 178 -15.19 -25.86 -25.96
N ALA A 179 -15.25 -27.19 -26.12
CA ALA A 179 -16.47 -27.87 -26.56
C ALA A 179 -17.64 -27.66 -25.58
N SER A 180 -17.34 -27.69 -24.28
CA SER A 180 -18.33 -27.42 -23.23
C SER A 180 -18.77 -25.95 -23.20
N LEU A 181 -17.86 -25.02 -23.49
CA LEU A 181 -18.16 -23.59 -23.62
C LEU A 181 -19.06 -23.31 -24.83
N VAL A 182 -18.81 -23.97 -25.96
CA VAL A 182 -19.65 -23.85 -27.16
C VAL A 182 -21.06 -24.40 -26.91
N ALA A 183 -21.17 -25.52 -26.18
CA ALA A 183 -22.46 -26.14 -25.88
C ALA A 183 -23.27 -25.43 -24.79
N ALA A 184 -22.65 -24.57 -23.96
CA ALA A 184 -23.33 -23.88 -22.86
C ALA A 184 -24.04 -22.59 -23.30
N ASP A 185 -25.23 -22.35 -22.74
CA ASP A 185 -25.98 -21.10 -22.86
C ASP A 185 -25.61 -20.10 -21.74
N LEU A 186 -25.16 -20.63 -20.60
CA LEU A 186 -24.76 -19.87 -19.41
C LEU A 186 -23.50 -20.50 -18.82
N VAL A 187 -22.52 -19.66 -18.47
CA VAL A 187 -21.29 -20.10 -17.81
C VAL A 187 -21.20 -19.49 -16.41
N ILE A 188 -20.96 -20.35 -15.42
CA ILE A 188 -20.73 -19.99 -14.02
C ILE A 188 -19.28 -20.33 -13.69
N CYS A 189 -18.47 -19.32 -13.41
CA CYS A 189 -17.07 -19.50 -13.03
C CYS A 189 -16.89 -19.12 -11.56
N GLN A 190 -16.53 -20.10 -10.72
CA GLN A 190 -16.24 -19.85 -9.30
C GLN A 190 -14.80 -19.33 -9.18
N THR A 191 -14.62 -18.19 -8.51
CA THR A 191 -13.35 -17.43 -8.44
C THR A 191 -12.19 -18.16 -7.74
N GLY A 192 -12.43 -19.34 -7.15
CA GLY A 192 -11.40 -20.18 -6.52
C GLY A 192 -10.75 -21.21 -7.45
N CYS A 193 -11.17 -21.28 -8.71
CA CYS A 193 -10.97 -22.48 -9.54
C CYS A 193 -10.11 -22.15 -10.75
N VAL A 194 -8.90 -21.66 -10.46
CA VAL A 194 -7.99 -21.11 -11.46
C VAL A 194 -6.73 -21.96 -11.53
N SER A 195 -6.77 -23.04 -12.31
CA SER A 195 -5.60 -23.30 -13.15
C SER A 195 -5.42 -22.10 -14.08
N HIS A 196 -4.19 -21.63 -14.23
CA HIS A 196 -3.85 -20.33 -14.85
C HIS A 196 -4.38 -20.15 -16.30
N GLY A 197 -4.93 -21.21 -16.92
CA GLY A 197 -5.54 -21.17 -18.25
C GLY A 197 -7.07 -21.12 -18.31
N ALA A 198 -7.82 -21.76 -17.40
CA ALA A 198 -9.26 -21.95 -17.56
C ALA A 198 -10.05 -20.63 -17.44
N TYR A 199 -9.72 -19.80 -16.46
CA TYR A 199 -10.37 -18.50 -16.23
C TYR A 199 -10.24 -17.56 -17.43
N TRP A 200 -9.04 -17.42 -17.97
CA TRP A 200 -8.78 -16.51 -19.10
C TRP A 200 -9.48 -16.98 -20.37
N ARG A 201 -9.52 -18.30 -20.62
CA ARG A 201 -10.25 -18.88 -21.77
C ARG A 201 -11.75 -18.64 -21.67
N VAL A 202 -12.36 -18.88 -20.50
CA VAL A 202 -13.79 -18.61 -20.27
C VAL A 202 -14.10 -17.12 -20.46
N LYS A 203 -13.30 -16.24 -19.86
CA LYS A 203 -13.50 -14.79 -19.97
C LYS A 203 -13.36 -14.29 -21.40
N ASP A 204 -12.34 -14.76 -22.12
CA ASP A 204 -12.11 -14.39 -23.52
C ASP A 204 -13.21 -14.92 -24.43
N HIS A 205 -13.62 -16.18 -24.28
CA HIS A 205 -14.73 -16.79 -25.03
C HIS A 205 -16.03 -16.02 -24.82
N CYS A 206 -16.42 -15.73 -23.58
CA CYS A 206 -17.66 -15.01 -23.29
C CYS A 206 -17.62 -13.56 -23.78
N THR A 207 -16.45 -12.90 -23.73
CA THR A 207 -16.28 -11.55 -24.29
C THR A 207 -16.42 -11.54 -25.81
N ARG A 208 -15.87 -12.54 -26.52
CA ARG A 208 -15.94 -12.64 -27.99
C ARG A 208 -17.30 -13.11 -28.51
N THR A 209 -17.98 -13.98 -27.78
CA THR A 209 -19.25 -14.60 -28.22
C THR A 209 -20.50 -13.92 -27.66
N GLY A 210 -20.34 -13.05 -26.65
CA GLY A 210 -21.47 -12.40 -25.97
C GLY A 210 -22.28 -13.34 -25.09
N LYS A 211 -21.80 -14.57 -24.83
CA LYS A 211 -22.47 -15.53 -23.95
C LYS A 211 -22.55 -15.02 -22.52
N GLN A 212 -23.68 -15.28 -21.86
CA GLN A 212 -23.89 -14.85 -20.48
C GLN A 212 -22.91 -15.60 -19.56
N CYS A 213 -22.00 -14.86 -18.94
CA CYS A 213 -21.02 -15.40 -18.00
C CYS A 213 -21.17 -14.72 -16.64
N VAL A 214 -21.19 -15.51 -15.57
CA VAL A 214 -21.25 -15.01 -14.21
C VAL A 214 -20.05 -15.50 -13.44
N LEU A 215 -19.25 -14.52 -12.99
CA LEU A 215 -18.12 -14.76 -12.14
C LEU A 215 -18.59 -14.67 -10.69
N VAL A 216 -18.51 -15.79 -9.98
CA VAL A 216 -19.12 -15.98 -8.68
C VAL A 216 -18.04 -16.14 -7.62
N ASP A 217 -17.88 -15.12 -6.76
CA ASP A 217 -16.95 -15.15 -5.61
C ASP A 217 -17.56 -15.87 -4.39
N LYS A 218 -18.89 -16.03 -4.38
CA LYS A 218 -19.69 -16.79 -3.39
C LYS A 218 -20.99 -17.32 -4.01
N PRO A 219 -21.46 -18.54 -3.69
CA PRO A 219 -22.63 -19.17 -4.32
C PRO A 219 -23.94 -18.39 -4.19
N GLU A 220 -24.02 -17.39 -3.33
CA GLU A 220 -25.16 -16.47 -3.17
C GLU A 220 -25.43 -15.63 -4.44
N ALA A 221 -24.42 -15.38 -5.29
CA ALA A 221 -24.60 -14.63 -6.53
C ALA A 221 -25.48 -15.35 -7.59
N LEU A 222 -25.73 -16.64 -7.42
CA LEU A 222 -26.72 -17.38 -8.23
C LEU A 222 -28.14 -16.83 -8.05
N GLN A 223 -28.48 -16.24 -6.90
CA GLN A 223 -29.80 -15.62 -6.69
C GLN A 223 -29.96 -14.28 -7.42
N ALA A 224 -28.85 -13.62 -7.82
CA ALA A 224 -28.88 -12.35 -8.53
C ALA A 224 -29.15 -12.51 -10.03
N LEU A 225 -29.06 -13.73 -10.58
CA LEU A 225 -29.45 -14.03 -11.95
C LEU A 225 -30.97 -14.17 -12.06
N ARG A 226 -31.65 -13.03 -12.14
CA ARG A 226 -32.96 -12.92 -12.77
C ARG A 226 -32.82 -13.29 -14.25
N LEU A 227 -32.80 -14.60 -14.54
CA LEU A 227 -33.05 -15.10 -15.88
C LEU A 227 -34.44 -14.63 -16.31
N GLU A 228 -34.49 -14.02 -17.48
CA GLU A 228 -35.61 -13.22 -17.98
C GLU A 228 -36.97 -13.89 -17.76
N ARG A 229 -37.83 -13.20 -17.00
CA ARG A 229 -39.27 -13.44 -17.01
C ARG A 229 -39.80 -13.01 -18.38
N ALA A 230 -39.91 -13.93 -19.33
CA ALA A 230 -40.83 -13.74 -20.43
C ALA A 230 -42.27 -13.96 -19.89
N PRO A 231 -43.21 -13.01 -20.07
CA PRO A 231 -44.58 -13.25 -19.71
C PRO A 231 -45.14 -14.38 -20.56
N LEU A 232 -45.72 -15.40 -19.90
CA LEU A 232 -46.57 -16.38 -20.56
C LEU A 232 -47.73 -15.61 -21.21
N LYS A 233 -47.76 -15.55 -22.54
CA LYS A 233 -48.99 -15.21 -23.26
C LYS A 233 -50.00 -16.32 -22.95
N THR A 234 -51.03 -15.94 -22.23
CA THR A 234 -52.24 -16.73 -22.05
C THR A 234 -53.06 -16.50 -23.30
N ASP A 235 -53.05 -17.45 -24.25
CA ASP A 235 -54.12 -17.54 -25.24
C ASP A 235 -55.12 -18.59 -24.74
N ALA A 236 -56.39 -18.24 -24.93
CA ALA A 236 -57.59 -18.86 -24.38
C ALA A 236 -57.79 -20.35 -24.72
#